data_AF-A0A5C4XTE4-F1
#
_entry.id   AF-A0A5C4XTE4-F1
#
_cell.length_a   1.000
_cell.length_b   1.000
_cell.length_c   1.000
_cell.angle_alpha   90.00
_cell.angle_beta   90.00
_cell.angle_gamma   90.00
#
_symmetry.space_group_name_H-M   'P 1'
#
loop_
_entity.id
_entity.type
_entity.pdbx_description
1 polymer ?
#
loop_
_entity_poly.entity_id
_entity_poly.type
_entity_poly.pdbx_seq_one_letter_code
_entity_poly.pdbx_strand_id
1 'polypeptide(L)'
;MDEKTDATQRVRIWRVEDEHGRGVGVTGFAKLHFFAAARAIQKFDEPEARPGVPHIRYIAGADGLTDHVAEHDRFGCADLQTLRRWLPSTAGCQAIERAGGLLVAYEAPADKVKTSPVRAYFDHRYATKVEVLPVTKLNEFSALI
;
A
#
# COMPACT_ATOMS: atom_id res chain seq x y z
N MET A 1 -18.28 35.33 -18.21
CA MET A 1 -18.86 34.27 -17.35
C MET A 1 -17.69 33.36 -17.07
N ASP A 2 -17.05 33.57 -15.93
CA ASP A 2 -15.72 33.02 -15.64
C ASP A 2 -15.83 31.51 -15.44
N GLU A 3 -15.18 30.75 -16.32
CA GLU A 3 -14.78 29.38 -16.03
C GLU A 3 -13.80 29.42 -14.86
N LYS A 4 -14.33 29.36 -13.64
CA LYS A 4 -13.57 28.86 -12.50
C LYS A 4 -13.34 27.39 -12.78
N THR A 5 -12.22 27.07 -13.42
CA THR A 5 -11.60 25.76 -13.32
C THR A 5 -11.31 25.57 -11.84
N ASP A 6 -12.27 24.97 -11.13
CA ASP A 6 -12.04 24.43 -9.80
C ASP A 6 -11.04 23.30 -10.00
N ALA A 7 -9.76 23.65 -10.02
CA ALA A 7 -8.67 22.70 -10.09
C ALA A 7 -8.66 21.97 -8.74
N THR A 8 -9.59 21.02 -8.58
CA THR A 8 -9.68 20.21 -7.38
C THR A 8 -8.33 19.56 -7.20
N GLN A 9 -7.63 19.95 -6.13
CA GLN A 9 -6.30 19.46 -5.82
C GLN A 9 -6.35 17.93 -5.83
N ARG A 10 -5.55 17.30 -6.68
CA ARG A 10 -5.45 15.83 -6.75
C ARG A 10 -4.29 15.36 -5.88
N VAL A 11 -4.48 14.22 -5.26
CA VAL A 11 -3.48 13.55 -4.43
C VAL A 11 -3.21 12.17 -5.00
N ARG A 12 -1.91 11.82 -5.03
CA ARG A 12 -1.46 10.49 -5.42
C ARG A 12 -1.47 9.57 -4.21
N ILE A 13 -1.90 8.33 -4.43
CA ILE A 13 -2.06 7.31 -3.40
C ILE A 13 -1.45 6.02 -3.91
N TRP A 14 -0.58 5.43 -3.11
CA TRP A 14 0.10 4.17 -3.38
C TRP A 14 -0.54 3.03 -2.59
N ARG A 15 -0.78 1.90 -3.24
CA ARG A 15 -1.26 0.69 -2.57
C ARG A 15 -0.72 -0.57 -3.23
N VAL A 16 -0.81 -1.68 -2.51
CA VAL A 16 -0.61 -3.02 -3.07
C VAL A 16 -1.97 -3.71 -3.17
N GLU A 17 -2.29 -4.25 -4.34
CA GLU A 17 -3.56 -4.88 -4.66
C GLU A 17 -3.39 -6.05 -5.64
N ASP A 18 -4.42 -6.86 -5.81
CA ASP A 18 -4.49 -7.84 -6.91
C ASP A 18 -5.11 -7.24 -8.18
N GLU A 19 -5.26 -8.07 -9.22
CA GLU A 19 -5.88 -7.67 -10.49
C GLU A 19 -7.34 -7.17 -10.36
N HIS A 20 -8.03 -7.53 -9.28
CA HIS A 20 -9.40 -7.12 -8.98
C HIS A 20 -9.47 -5.88 -8.06
N GLY A 21 -8.33 -5.27 -7.73
CA GLY A 21 -8.26 -4.09 -6.86
C GLY A 21 -8.47 -4.39 -5.38
N ARG A 22 -8.43 -5.67 -4.97
CA ARG A 22 -8.50 -6.09 -3.57
C ARG A 22 -7.12 -5.92 -2.96
N GLY A 23 -7.01 -5.22 -1.84
CA GLY A 23 -5.70 -4.94 -1.26
C GLY A 23 -5.16 -6.07 -0.38
N VAL A 24 -4.01 -5.82 0.23
CA VAL A 24 -3.21 -6.80 0.97
C VAL A 24 -3.88 -7.47 2.15
N GLY A 25 -4.87 -6.81 2.78
CA GLY A 25 -5.61 -7.39 3.89
C GLY A 25 -6.57 -8.50 3.45
N VAL A 26 -7.31 -8.25 2.36
CA VAL A 26 -8.36 -9.15 1.85
C VAL A 26 -7.77 -10.32 1.06
N THR A 27 -6.71 -10.05 0.30
CA THR A 27 -6.02 -11.06 -0.54
C THR A 27 -5.15 -12.02 0.26
N GLY A 28 -4.86 -11.71 1.54
CA GLY A 28 -3.89 -12.45 2.35
C GLY A 28 -2.43 -12.12 2.02
N PHE A 29 -2.16 -11.18 1.11
CA PHE A 29 -0.79 -10.74 0.78
C PHE A 29 -0.02 -10.23 1.98
N ALA A 30 -0.69 -9.60 2.95
CA ALA A 30 -0.07 -9.20 4.21
C ALA A 30 0.55 -10.39 4.97
N LYS A 31 -0.20 -11.50 5.06
CA LYS A 31 0.23 -12.73 5.73
C LYS A 31 1.32 -13.43 4.93
N LEU A 32 1.19 -13.43 3.61
CA LEU A 32 2.19 -13.98 2.70
C LEU A 32 3.54 -13.24 2.83
N HIS A 33 3.50 -11.91 2.85
CA HIS A 33 4.66 -11.06 3.06
C HIS A 33 5.35 -11.40 4.38
N PHE A 34 4.60 -11.44 5.47
CA PHE A 34 5.12 -11.75 6.80
C PHE A 34 5.83 -13.11 6.85
N PHE A 35 5.23 -14.17 6.29
CA PHE A 35 5.85 -15.50 6.31
C PHE A 35 7.10 -15.58 5.45
N ALA A 36 7.09 -14.96 4.26
CA ALA A 36 8.25 -14.92 3.40
C ALA A 36 9.41 -14.14 4.04
N ALA A 37 9.11 -12.99 4.67
CA ALA A 37 10.07 -12.20 5.42
C ALA A 37 10.68 -13.00 6.57
N ALA A 38 9.85 -13.63 7.41
CA ALA A 38 10.32 -14.45 8.53
C ALA A 38 11.22 -15.60 8.07
N ARG A 39 10.87 -16.26 6.96
CA ARG A 39 11.67 -17.33 6.38
C ARG A 39 13.01 -16.83 5.84
N ALA A 40 13.04 -15.66 5.20
CA ALA A 40 14.27 -15.07 4.68
C ALA A 40 15.23 -14.66 5.81
N ILE A 41 14.69 -14.07 6.89
CA ILE A 41 15.44 -13.75 8.10
C ILE A 41 16.07 -15.00 8.71
N GLN A 42 15.30 -16.08 8.88
CA GLN A 42 15.81 -17.36 9.42
C GLN A 42 16.92 -17.98 8.58
N LYS A 43 16.96 -17.67 7.28
CA LYS A 43 17.99 -18.13 6.33
C LYS A 43 19.16 -17.17 6.20
N PHE A 44 19.14 -16.03 6.89
CA PHE A 44 20.12 -14.94 6.75
C PHE A 44 20.12 -14.27 5.36
N ASP A 45 19.03 -14.39 4.60
CA ASP A 45 18.83 -13.73 3.30
C ASP A 45 18.34 -12.27 3.47
N GLU A 46 17.84 -11.91 4.65
CA GLU A 46 17.39 -10.56 5.01
C GLU A 46 17.71 -10.22 6.47
N PRO A 47 17.98 -8.95 6.79
CA PRO A 47 18.17 -8.53 8.18
C PRO A 47 16.84 -8.51 8.94
N GLU A 48 16.91 -8.72 10.25
CA GLU A 48 15.77 -8.44 11.13
C GLU A 48 15.39 -6.95 11.05
N ALA A 49 14.09 -6.68 11.15
CA ALA A 49 13.59 -5.32 11.22
C ALA A 49 14.18 -4.62 12.46
N ARG A 50 14.67 -3.38 12.28
CA ARG A 50 15.20 -2.60 13.41
C ARG A 50 14.11 -2.43 14.49
N PRO A 51 14.45 -2.56 15.79
CA PRO A 51 13.51 -2.32 16.87
C PRO A 51 12.85 -0.95 16.75
N GLY A 52 11.53 -0.88 16.94
CA GLY A 52 10.77 0.37 16.87
C GLY A 52 10.39 0.86 15.47
N VAL A 53 10.85 0.20 14.40
CA VAL A 53 10.28 0.44 13.05
C VAL A 53 8.86 -0.12 13.04
N PRO A 54 7.84 0.65 12.62
CA PRO A 54 6.50 0.12 12.43
C PRO A 54 6.60 -1.09 11.49
N HIS A 55 6.41 -2.28 12.05
CA HIS A 55 6.46 -3.54 11.32
C HIS A 55 5.20 -4.29 11.64
N ILE A 56 4.59 -4.81 10.61
CA ILE A 56 3.26 -5.36 10.71
C ILE A 56 3.37 -6.78 11.22
N ARG A 57 3.08 -6.96 12.50
CA ARG A 57 2.61 -8.26 13.02
C ARG A 57 1.12 -8.47 12.73
N TYR A 58 0.35 -7.42 12.43
CA TYR A 58 -1.06 -7.49 12.02
C TYR A 58 -1.45 -6.38 11.03
N ILE A 59 -1.61 -6.68 9.72
CA ILE A 59 -2.52 -5.89 8.85
C ILE A 59 -3.90 -6.44 9.19
N ALA A 60 -4.35 -6.23 10.42
CA ALA A 60 -5.72 -6.52 10.77
C ALA A 60 -6.58 -5.48 10.04
N GLY A 61 -7.25 -5.91 8.97
CA GLY A 61 -8.35 -5.18 8.34
C GLY A 61 -8.03 -3.86 7.66
N ALA A 62 -6.79 -3.55 7.25
CA ALA A 62 -6.55 -2.26 6.57
C ALA A 62 -7.34 -2.13 5.24
N ASP A 63 -7.54 -3.22 4.51
CA ASP A 63 -8.49 -3.28 3.38
C ASP A 63 -9.91 -3.72 3.77
N GLY A 64 -10.15 -3.96 5.06
CA GLY A 64 -11.40 -4.45 5.64
C GLY A 64 -11.87 -3.53 6.75
N LEU A 65 -12.43 -2.39 6.32
CA LEU A 65 -13.55 -1.68 6.94
C LEU A 65 -13.70 -1.97 8.44
N THR A 66 -13.15 -1.11 9.29
CA THR A 66 -13.82 -0.90 10.58
C THR A 66 -15.23 -0.37 10.27
N ASP A 67 -16.18 -0.53 11.19
CA ASP A 67 -17.58 -0.08 11.05
C ASP A 67 -17.74 1.42 10.68
N HIS A 68 -16.63 2.17 10.60
CA HIS A 68 -16.53 3.60 10.35
C HIS A 68 -15.96 3.97 8.97
N VAL A 69 -15.64 2.99 8.11
CA VAL A 69 -15.10 3.23 6.76
C VAL A 69 -16.16 2.82 5.73
N ALA A 70 -16.34 3.61 4.66
CA ALA A 70 -17.39 3.34 3.68
C ALA A 70 -16.98 2.17 2.76
N GLU A 71 -17.95 1.37 2.29
CA GLU A 71 -17.68 0.17 1.46
C GLU A 71 -16.83 0.45 0.20
N HIS A 72 -16.93 1.67 -0.34
CA HIS A 72 -16.16 2.12 -1.50
C HIS A 72 -14.81 2.75 -1.13
N ASP A 73 -14.48 2.91 0.14
CA ASP A 73 -13.15 3.36 0.52
C ASP A 73 -12.15 2.20 0.34
N ARG A 74 -10.96 2.54 -0.14
CA ARG A 74 -9.83 1.62 -0.27
C ARG A 74 -8.64 2.18 0.51
N PHE A 75 -7.84 1.27 1.06
CA PHE A 75 -6.61 1.65 1.75
C PHE A 75 -5.44 1.84 0.78
N GLY A 76 -4.66 2.88 1.07
CA GLY A 76 -3.35 3.13 0.50
C GLY A 76 -2.53 4.05 1.40
N CYS A 77 -1.49 4.64 0.84
CA CYS A 77 -0.57 5.56 1.49
C CYS A 77 -0.32 6.76 0.58
N ALA A 78 -0.12 7.95 1.15
CA ALA A 78 0.15 9.15 0.36
C ALA A 78 1.51 9.08 -0.39
N ASP A 79 2.44 8.27 0.13
CA ASP A 79 3.78 8.11 -0.43
C ASP A 79 4.28 6.66 -0.30
N LEU A 80 5.28 6.32 -1.13
CA LEU A 80 5.90 5.00 -1.16
C LEU A 80 6.68 4.66 0.11
N GLN A 81 7.27 5.65 0.79
CA GLN A 81 8.06 5.42 2.00
C GLN A 81 7.16 4.94 3.14
N THR A 82 5.97 5.52 3.26
CA THR A 82 4.93 5.10 4.19
C THR A 82 4.51 3.69 3.85
N LEU A 83 4.13 3.39 2.59
CA LEU A 83 3.74 2.03 2.16
C LEU A 83 4.85 1.00 2.41
N ARG A 84 6.11 1.39 2.23
CA ARG A 84 7.27 0.53 2.51
C ARG A 84 7.40 0.17 3.99
N ARG A 85 7.05 1.07 4.91
CA ARG A 85 6.96 0.74 6.35
C ARG A 85 5.93 -0.37 6.58
N TRP A 86 4.88 -0.45 5.76
CA TRP A 86 3.89 -1.54 5.84
C TRP A 86 4.42 -2.86 5.27
N LEU A 87 5.25 -2.83 4.22
CA LEU A 87 5.77 -4.00 3.51
C LEU A 87 7.32 -3.92 3.30
N PRO A 88 8.12 -3.97 4.38
CA PRO A 88 9.54 -3.59 4.30
C PRO A 88 10.48 -4.68 3.75
N SER A 89 10.04 -5.94 3.69
CA SER A 89 10.85 -7.08 3.24
C SER A 89 10.81 -7.23 1.72
N THR A 90 11.98 -7.44 1.12
CA THR A 90 12.13 -7.71 -0.32
C THR A 90 11.59 -9.09 -0.66
N ALA A 91 11.93 -10.12 0.12
CA ALA A 91 11.41 -11.47 -0.01
C ALA A 91 9.88 -11.51 0.16
N GLY A 92 9.36 -10.72 1.10
CA GLY A 92 7.93 -10.51 1.28
C GLY A 92 7.27 -9.90 0.04
N CYS A 93 7.85 -8.83 -0.53
CA CYS A 93 7.36 -8.21 -1.76
C CYS A 93 7.42 -9.15 -2.97
N GLN A 94 8.51 -9.92 -3.11
CA GLN A 94 8.62 -10.95 -4.15
C GLN A 94 7.57 -12.04 -4.01
N ALA A 95 7.22 -12.42 -2.77
CA ALA A 95 6.19 -13.42 -2.54
C ALA A 95 4.81 -12.89 -2.96
N ILE A 96 4.49 -11.64 -2.62
CA ILE A 96 3.26 -10.97 -3.09
C ILE A 96 3.22 -10.92 -4.62
N GLU A 97 4.30 -10.48 -5.26
CA GLU A 97 4.37 -10.35 -6.71
C GLU A 97 4.13 -11.71 -7.41
N ARG A 98 4.75 -12.79 -6.91
CA ARG A 98 4.52 -14.16 -7.42
C ARG A 98 3.08 -14.63 -7.23
N ALA A 99 2.37 -14.10 -6.25
CA ALA A 99 0.96 -14.38 -6.01
C ALA A 99 0.02 -13.47 -6.82
N GLY A 100 0.55 -12.67 -7.76
CA GLY A 100 -0.23 -11.79 -8.63
C GLY A 100 -0.51 -10.42 -8.03
N GLY A 101 0.16 -10.04 -6.93
CA GLY A 101 0.04 -8.70 -6.38
C GLY A 101 0.78 -7.65 -7.20
N LEU A 102 0.25 -6.44 -7.18
CA LEU A 102 0.68 -5.28 -7.96
C LEU A 102 0.89 -4.08 -7.03
N LEU A 103 1.93 -3.29 -7.27
CA LEU A 103 2.07 -1.96 -6.68
C LEU A 103 1.36 -0.97 -7.60
N VAL A 104 0.44 -0.18 -7.07
CA VAL A 104 -0.43 0.66 -7.87
C VAL A 104 -0.45 2.09 -7.31
N ALA A 105 -0.38 3.07 -8.22
CA ALA A 105 -0.68 4.46 -7.91
C ALA A 105 -2.06 4.84 -8.42
N TYR A 106 -2.83 5.50 -7.56
CA TYR A 106 -4.08 6.16 -7.89
C TYR A 106 -3.93 7.67 -7.76
N GLU A 107 -4.70 8.42 -8.54
CA GLU A 107 -4.94 9.84 -8.32
C GLU A 107 -6.40 10.06 -7.99
N ALA A 108 -6.67 10.73 -6.87
CA ALA A 108 -8.02 11.04 -6.39
C ALA A 108 -8.13 12.53 -6.04
N PRO A 109 -9.32 13.14 -6.16
CA PRO A 109 -9.59 14.46 -5.59
C PRO A 109 -9.32 14.48 -4.08
N ALA A 110 -8.64 15.51 -3.57
CA ALA A 110 -8.23 15.58 -2.17
C ALA A 110 -9.41 15.56 -1.18
N ASP A 111 -10.57 16.08 -1.57
CA ASP A 111 -11.81 16.02 -0.79
C ASP A 111 -12.42 14.60 -0.69
N LYS A 112 -11.98 13.68 -1.55
CA LYS A 112 -12.34 12.25 -1.53
C LYS A 112 -11.30 11.37 -0.85
N VAL A 113 -10.31 11.97 -0.19
CA VAL A 113 -9.24 11.26 0.51
C VAL A 113 -9.22 11.65 1.98
N LYS A 114 -9.41 10.65 2.84
CA LYS A 114 -9.28 10.79 4.29
C LYS A 114 -7.85 10.37 4.66
N THR A 115 -7.01 11.35 4.97
CA THR A 115 -5.61 11.11 5.36
C THR A 115 -5.47 11.01 6.88
N SER A 116 -4.58 10.12 7.31
CA SER A 116 -3.99 10.09 8.65
C SER A 116 -2.47 10.01 8.47
N PRO A 117 -1.65 10.24 9.51
CA PRO A 117 -0.18 10.29 9.39
C PRO A 117 0.47 9.05 8.75
N VAL A 118 -0.23 7.91 8.73
CA VAL A 118 0.29 6.63 8.23
C VAL A 118 -0.66 5.90 7.27
N ARG A 119 -1.82 6.49 6.92
CA ARG A 119 -2.84 5.86 6.07
C ARG A 119 -3.55 6.90 5.20
N ALA A 120 -3.94 6.50 4.01
CA ALA A 120 -4.94 7.20 3.21
C ALA A 120 -6.09 6.24 2.90
N TYR A 121 -7.32 6.67 3.19
CA TYR A 121 -8.52 6.02 2.66
C TYR A 121 -9.09 6.89 1.55
N PHE A 122 -9.39 6.30 0.41
CA PHE A 122 -9.93 7.03 -0.73
C PHE A 122 -11.11 6.32 -1.35
N ASP A 123 -12.08 7.10 -1.80
CA ASP A 123 -13.20 6.57 -2.57
C ASP A 123 -12.69 6.14 -3.96
N HIS A 124 -12.59 4.84 -4.18
CA HIS A 124 -12.06 4.28 -5.43
C HIS A 124 -12.91 4.62 -6.65
N ARG A 125 -14.17 5.06 -6.48
CA ARG A 125 -15.04 5.47 -7.58
C ARG A 125 -14.63 6.82 -8.19
N TYR A 126 -13.96 7.66 -7.40
CA TYR A 126 -13.43 8.96 -7.84
C TYR A 126 -11.92 8.94 -8.08
N ALA A 127 -11.30 7.77 -7.94
CA ALA A 127 -9.87 7.60 -8.15
C ALA A 127 -9.58 6.99 -9.51
N THR A 128 -8.51 7.46 -10.14
CA THR A 128 -8.03 6.91 -11.40
C THR A 128 -6.73 6.18 -11.14
N LYS A 129 -6.65 4.92 -11.58
CA LYS A 129 -5.40 4.17 -11.58
C LYS A 129 -4.46 4.78 -12.63
N VAL A 130 -3.32 5.32 -12.20
CA VAL A 130 -2.37 6.04 -13.08
C VAL A 130 -1.05 5.29 -13.28
N GLU A 131 -0.73 4.33 -12.41
CA GLU A 131 0.52 3.59 -12.48
C GLU A 131 0.35 2.17 -11.93
N VAL A 132 1.00 1.19 -12.56
CA VAL A 132 1.07 -0.21 -12.12
C VAL A 132 2.51 -0.68 -12.26
N LEU A 133 3.08 -1.15 -11.16
CA LEU A 133 4.46 -1.56 -11.03
C LEU A 133 4.57 -2.95 -10.38
N PRO A 134 5.68 -3.67 -10.60
CA PRO A 134 6.07 -4.80 -9.78
C PRO A 134 6.12 -4.41 -8.29
N VAL A 135 5.66 -5.28 -7.39
CA VAL A 135 5.64 -4.99 -5.93
C VAL A 135 7.06 -4.86 -5.39
N THR A 136 8.01 -5.55 -6.00
CA THR A 136 9.45 -5.43 -5.72
C THR A 136 10.00 -4.01 -5.82
N LYS A 137 9.42 -3.14 -6.67
CA LYS A 137 9.79 -1.72 -6.78
C LYS A 137 9.65 -0.95 -5.47
N LEU A 138 8.80 -1.41 -4.55
CA LEU A 138 8.65 -0.82 -3.22
C LEU A 138 9.95 -0.84 -2.41
N ASN A 139 10.82 -1.83 -2.64
CA ASN A 139 12.08 -2.02 -1.92
C ASN A 139 13.34 -1.84 -2.79
N GLU A 140 13.21 -1.59 -4.09
CA GLU A 140 14.36 -1.33 -4.98
C GLU A 140 15.12 -0.04 -4.63
N PHE A 141 14.46 0.98 -4.08
CA PHE A 141 15.10 2.25 -3.68
C PHE A 141 15.75 2.21 -2.29
N SER A 142 16.03 1.01 -1.77
CA SER A 142 16.58 0.80 -0.43
C SER A 142 18.08 1.05 -0.29
N ALA A 143 18.81 1.25 -1.39
CA ALA A 143 20.25 1.46 -1.37
C ALA A 143 20.69 2.91 -1.05
N LEU A 144 19.77 3.84 -0.80
CA LEU A 144 20.07 5.26 -0.61
C LEU A 144 19.49 5.83 0.70
N ILE A 145 19.71 5.18 1.85
CA ILE A 145 19.74 5.86 3.17
C ILE A 145 20.74 5.14 4.09
#